data_AF-J7SJF4-F1
#
_entry.id   AF-J7SJF4-F1
#
_cell.length_a   1.000
_cell.length_b   1.000
_cell.length_c   1.000
_cell.angle_alpha   90.00
_cell.angle_beta   90.00
_cell.angle_gamma   90.00
#
_symmetry.space_group_name_H-M   'P 1'
#
loop_
_entity.id
_entity.type
_entity.pdbx_description
1 polymer ?
#
loop_
_entity_poly.entity_id
_entity_poly.type
_entity_poly.pdbx_seq_one_letter_code
_entity_poly.pdbx_strand_id
1 'polypeptide(L)'
;MSKSTAECCPECGGELVIRNGAHGPFFGCSAYPECDYIRPLKAGTDGHLIKVLDGQLCPQCGGTLVLRQGRYGMFIGCGNFPECEYIASIDSPDETTVACPQCHDGKLLQRKSRFGKVFYACNRYPACQFSLNSKPVAGECQYCGYPLLVEKRTSTGVRLSCASKACAKRQKEQNENNDES
;
A
#
# COMPACT_ATOMS: atom_id res chain seq x y z
N MET A 1 -33.95 -28.65 -3.17
CA MET A 1 -32.88 -29.40 -2.48
C MET A 1 -31.54 -29.07 -3.12
N SER A 2 -30.69 -28.28 -2.46
CA SER A 2 -29.34 -27.96 -2.92
C SER A 2 -28.42 -29.15 -2.64
N LYS A 3 -27.93 -29.82 -3.69
CA LYS A 3 -26.93 -30.89 -3.59
C LYS A 3 -25.65 -30.30 -2.99
N SER A 4 -25.37 -30.62 -1.74
CA SER A 4 -24.07 -30.44 -1.10
C SER A 4 -23.10 -31.44 -1.71
N THR A 5 -22.22 -30.97 -2.60
CA THR A 5 -21.09 -31.75 -3.10
C THR A 5 -20.11 -31.92 -1.93
N ALA A 6 -20.21 -33.03 -1.21
CA ALA A 6 -19.28 -33.36 -0.13
C ALA A 6 -17.91 -33.65 -0.77
N GLU A 7 -16.92 -32.80 -0.48
CA GLU A 7 -15.55 -32.99 -0.93
C GLU A 7 -14.86 -34.08 -0.09
N CYS A 8 -14.19 -35.02 -0.77
CA CYS A 8 -13.43 -36.08 -0.11
C CYS A 8 -12.03 -35.60 0.28
N CYS A 9 -11.53 -36.12 1.41
CA CYS A 9 -10.17 -35.93 1.88
C CYS A 9 -9.18 -36.63 0.94
N PRO A 10 -8.11 -35.96 0.47
CA PRO A 10 -7.12 -36.57 -0.42
C PRO A 10 -6.23 -37.61 0.27
N GLU A 11 -6.13 -37.59 1.61
CA GLU A 11 -5.24 -38.50 2.35
C GLU A 11 -5.90 -39.82 2.73
N CYS A 12 -7.17 -39.78 3.15
CA CYS A 12 -7.88 -40.95 3.65
C CYS A 12 -9.19 -41.26 2.93
N GLY A 13 -9.62 -40.40 1.99
CA GLY A 13 -10.91 -40.53 1.29
C GLY A 13 -12.14 -40.19 2.15
N GLY A 14 -11.96 -39.86 3.43
CA GLY A 14 -13.04 -39.48 4.35
C GLY A 14 -13.70 -38.15 3.98
N GLU A 15 -14.88 -37.87 4.53
CA GLU A 15 -15.60 -36.62 4.27
C GLU A 15 -14.90 -35.40 4.90
N LEU A 16 -14.78 -34.30 4.16
CA LEU A 16 -14.32 -33.02 4.70
C LEU A 16 -15.47 -32.24 5.32
N VAL A 17 -15.31 -31.83 6.57
CA VAL A 17 -16.29 -31.04 7.33
C VAL A 17 -15.75 -29.65 7.66
N ILE A 18 -16.61 -28.64 7.65
CA ILE A 18 -16.23 -27.26 7.99
C ILE A 18 -16.10 -27.15 9.52
N ARG A 19 -14.91 -26.78 10.00
CA ARG A 19 -14.60 -26.49 11.41
C ARG A 19 -14.10 -25.06 11.56
N ASN A 20 -14.28 -24.47 12.74
CA ASN A 20 -13.80 -23.12 13.04
C ASN A 20 -12.51 -23.19 13.85
N GLY A 21 -11.45 -22.54 13.38
CA GLY A 21 -10.18 -22.40 14.08
C GLY A 21 -9.85 -20.94 14.40
N ALA A 22 -8.70 -20.71 15.03
CA ALA A 22 -8.22 -19.36 15.37
C ALA A 22 -8.06 -18.43 14.15
N HIS A 23 -7.80 -19.01 12.97
CA HIS A 23 -7.60 -18.28 11.72
C HIS A 23 -8.83 -18.30 10.79
N GLY A 24 -10.01 -18.70 11.30
CA GLY A 24 -11.27 -18.76 10.56
C GLY A 24 -11.72 -20.18 10.23
N PRO A 25 -12.80 -20.33 9.44
CA PRO A 25 -13.31 -21.64 9.06
C PRO A 25 -12.38 -22.36 8.08
N PHE A 26 -12.18 -23.66 8.29
CA PHE A 26 -11.39 -24.55 7.45
C PHE A 26 -12.13 -25.89 7.24
N PHE A 27 -11.83 -26.59 6.15
CA PHE A 27 -12.21 -27.98 5.94
C PHE A 27 -11.26 -28.87 6.73
N GLY A 28 -11.78 -29.69 7.63
CA GLY A 28 -11.01 -30.71 8.33
C GLY A 28 -11.58 -32.10 8.04
N CYS A 29 -10.72 -33.10 8.02
CA CYS A 29 -11.18 -34.49 7.87
C CYS A 29 -12.14 -34.88 9.01
N SER A 30 -13.22 -35.59 8.67
CA SER A 30 -14.15 -36.15 9.65
C SER A 30 -13.49 -37.22 10.54
N ALA A 31 -12.48 -37.93 10.02
CA ALA A 31 -11.75 -38.98 10.73
C ALA A 31 -10.65 -38.48 11.68
N TYR A 32 -10.62 -37.18 12.02
CA TYR A 32 -9.71 -36.68 13.07
C TYR A 32 -10.02 -37.36 14.42
N PRO A 33 -9.03 -37.86 15.19
CA PRO A 33 -7.58 -37.64 15.06
C PRO A 33 -6.81 -38.67 14.21
N GLU A 34 -7.47 -39.65 13.61
CA GLU A 34 -6.82 -40.66 12.76
C GLU A 34 -6.31 -40.08 11.42
N CYS A 35 -6.91 -38.99 10.96
CA CYS A 35 -6.43 -38.18 9.84
C CYS A 35 -6.54 -36.69 10.22
N ASP A 36 -5.40 -35.98 10.19
CA ASP A 36 -5.26 -34.58 10.59
C ASP A 36 -5.25 -33.60 9.41
N TYR A 37 -5.60 -34.07 8.22
CA TYR A 37 -5.73 -33.24 7.03
C TYR A 37 -6.69 -32.06 7.25
N ILE A 38 -6.19 -30.86 6.93
CA ILE A 38 -6.92 -29.61 6.94
C ILE A 38 -6.67 -28.81 5.66
N ARG A 39 -7.70 -28.10 5.19
CA ARG A 39 -7.62 -27.19 4.02
C ARG A 39 -8.44 -25.91 4.28
N PRO A 40 -7.94 -24.70 3.95
CA PRO A 40 -8.74 -23.48 4.08
C PRO A 40 -10.01 -23.51 3.20
N LEU A 41 -11.13 -22.96 3.70
CA LEU A 41 -12.38 -22.85 2.90
C LEU A 41 -12.22 -21.96 1.67
N LYS A 42 -11.32 -20.99 1.76
CA LYS A 42 -10.95 -20.07 0.68
C LYS A 42 -9.45 -20.12 0.60
N ALA A 43 -8.91 -20.48 -0.57
CA ALA A 43 -7.53 -20.17 -0.90
C ALA A 43 -7.37 -18.66 -0.65
N GLY A 44 -6.53 -18.30 0.32
CA GLY A 44 -6.38 -16.90 0.72
C GLY A 44 -6.02 -16.07 -0.50
N THR A 45 -6.62 -14.88 -0.61
CA THR A 45 -6.30 -13.78 -1.56
C THR A 45 -7.16 -13.58 -2.81
N ASP A 46 -8.40 -14.08 -2.85
CA ASP A 46 -9.39 -13.48 -3.76
C ASP A 46 -9.95 -12.19 -3.14
N GLY A 47 -9.10 -11.16 -3.16
CA GLY A 47 -9.57 -9.80 -3.03
C GLY A 47 -10.57 -9.49 -4.14
N HIS A 48 -11.60 -8.71 -3.83
CA HIS A 48 -12.61 -8.32 -4.83
C HIS A 48 -11.92 -7.66 -6.03
N LEU A 49 -12.16 -8.17 -7.24
CA LEU A 49 -11.59 -7.60 -8.46
C LEU A 49 -12.23 -6.23 -8.69
N ILE A 50 -11.41 -5.18 -8.57
CA ILE A 50 -11.86 -3.79 -8.73
C ILE A 50 -11.76 -3.37 -10.19
N LYS A 51 -10.62 -3.66 -10.83
CA LYS A 51 -10.33 -3.21 -12.19
C LYS A 51 -9.31 -4.12 -12.88
N VAL A 52 -9.51 -4.38 -14.17
CA VAL A 52 -8.49 -5.00 -15.03
C VAL A 52 -7.53 -3.92 -15.52
N LEU A 53 -6.22 -4.15 -15.41
CA LEU A 53 -5.19 -3.21 -15.85
C LEU A 53 -4.77 -3.58 -17.27
N ASP A 54 -5.57 -3.16 -18.24
CA ASP A 54 -5.30 -3.40 -19.65
C ASP A 54 -3.93 -2.81 -20.06
N GLY A 55 -3.08 -3.65 -20.67
CA GLY A 55 -1.71 -3.26 -21.07
C GLY A 55 -0.63 -3.46 -20.01
N GLN A 56 -0.95 -3.98 -18.83
CA GLN A 56 0.03 -4.40 -17.83
C GLN A 56 0.08 -5.92 -17.76
N LEU A 57 1.19 -6.50 -18.23
CA LEU A 57 1.38 -7.95 -18.24
C LEU A 57 2.18 -8.38 -17.01
N CYS A 58 1.82 -9.54 -16.47
CA CYS A 58 2.52 -10.18 -15.39
C CYS A 58 3.94 -10.56 -15.86
N PRO A 59 4.99 -10.18 -15.12
CA PRO A 59 6.36 -10.53 -15.51
C PRO A 59 6.66 -12.03 -15.38
N GLN A 60 5.81 -12.79 -14.68
CA GLN A 60 6.04 -14.21 -14.42
C GLN A 60 5.34 -15.12 -15.44
N CYS A 61 4.14 -14.77 -15.91
CA CYS A 61 3.36 -15.61 -16.82
C CYS A 61 2.83 -14.89 -18.06
N GLY A 62 3.05 -13.58 -18.20
CA GLY A 62 2.52 -12.78 -19.30
C GLY A 62 1.00 -12.55 -19.27
N GLY A 63 0.29 -13.05 -18.25
CA GLY A 63 -1.15 -12.80 -18.08
C GLY A 63 -1.47 -11.36 -17.69
N THR A 64 -2.70 -10.90 -17.89
CA THR A 64 -3.12 -9.54 -17.56
C THR A 64 -3.09 -9.29 -16.05
N LEU A 65 -2.53 -8.17 -15.62
CA LEU A 65 -2.56 -7.75 -14.22
C LEU A 65 -3.93 -7.15 -13.86
N VAL A 66 -4.38 -7.39 -12.63
CA VAL A 66 -5.66 -6.94 -12.12
C VAL A 66 -5.50 -6.27 -10.76
N LEU A 67 -6.27 -5.21 -10.53
CA LEU A 67 -6.39 -4.54 -9.25
C LEU A 67 -7.41 -5.28 -8.38
N ARG A 68 -6.96 -5.83 -7.25
CA ARG A 68 -7.78 -6.55 -6.27
C ARG A 68 -7.81 -5.80 -4.94
N GLN A 69 -8.92 -5.91 -4.20
CA GLN A 69 -9.04 -5.40 -2.84
C GLN A 69 -8.96 -6.53 -1.81
N GLY A 70 -7.82 -6.66 -1.14
CA GLY A 70 -7.60 -7.65 -0.09
C GLY A 70 -7.87 -7.10 1.31
N ARG A 71 -7.67 -7.95 2.34
CA ARG A 71 -7.82 -7.58 3.76
C ARG A 71 -6.92 -6.43 4.21
N TYR A 72 -5.79 -6.24 3.54
CA TYR A 72 -4.78 -5.22 3.88
C TYR A 72 -4.82 -3.99 2.96
N GLY A 73 -5.82 -3.91 2.08
CA GLY A 73 -5.93 -2.84 1.09
C GLY A 73 -5.86 -3.36 -0.34
N MET A 74 -5.75 -2.42 -1.28
CA MET A 74 -5.68 -2.74 -2.69
C MET A 74 -4.27 -3.25 -3.05
N PHE A 75 -4.20 -4.23 -3.94
CA PHE A 75 -2.97 -4.73 -4.52
C PHE A 75 -3.16 -5.08 -5.99
N ILE A 76 -2.08 -5.10 -6.76
CA ILE A 76 -2.09 -5.60 -8.13
C ILE A 76 -1.71 -7.07 -8.07
N GLY A 77 -2.53 -7.95 -8.63
CA GLY A 77 -2.24 -9.37 -8.72
C GLY A 77 -2.32 -9.84 -10.16
N CYS A 78 -1.78 -11.02 -10.44
CA CYS A 78 -2.01 -11.66 -11.73
C CYS A 78 -3.49 -12.06 -11.89
N GLY A 79 -4.04 -11.86 -13.10
CA GLY A 79 -5.38 -12.32 -13.46
C GLY A 79 -5.50 -13.84 -13.44
N ASN A 80 -4.40 -14.56 -13.69
CA ASN A 80 -4.34 -16.02 -13.77
C ASN A 80 -4.13 -16.69 -12.39
N PHE A 81 -4.43 -16.03 -11.28
CA PHE A 81 -4.48 -16.70 -9.98
C PHE A 81 -5.58 -17.79 -10.00
N PRO A 82 -5.35 -19.01 -9.46
CA PRO A 82 -4.23 -19.43 -8.61
C PRO A 82 -2.99 -19.97 -9.35
N GLU A 83 -3.02 -20.11 -10.68
CA GLU A 83 -1.89 -20.65 -11.46
C GLU A 83 -0.66 -19.72 -11.44
N CYS A 84 -0.88 -18.42 -11.23
CA CYS A 84 0.18 -17.44 -11.01
C CYS A 84 -0.12 -16.59 -9.78
N GLU A 85 0.71 -16.76 -8.74
CA GLU A 85 0.61 -16.05 -7.46
C GLU A 85 1.35 -14.69 -7.45
N TYR A 86 1.68 -14.14 -8.61
CA TYR A 86 2.39 -12.85 -8.70
C TYR A 86 1.53 -11.72 -8.10
N ILE A 87 2.14 -10.97 -7.18
CA ILE A 87 1.54 -9.79 -6.53
C ILE A 87 2.52 -8.62 -6.64
N ALA A 88 2.03 -7.49 -7.14
CA ALA A 88 2.68 -6.20 -7.10
C ALA A 88 1.96 -5.27 -6.12
N SER A 89 2.74 -4.55 -5.32
CA SER A 89 2.21 -3.55 -4.39
C SER A 89 1.89 -2.25 -5.13
N ILE A 90 0.73 -1.66 -4.85
CA ILE A 90 0.31 -0.37 -5.45
C ILE A 90 1.02 0.80 -4.78
N ASP A 91 1.42 0.64 -3.51
CA ASP A 91 2.16 1.64 -2.78
C ASP A 91 3.62 1.64 -3.26
N SER A 92 3.86 1.96 -4.54
CA SER A 92 5.02 2.77 -4.86
C SER A 92 4.75 4.12 -4.18
N PRO A 93 5.51 4.51 -3.15
CA PRO A 93 5.51 5.89 -2.71
C PRO A 93 5.60 6.76 -3.95
N ASP A 94 4.68 7.71 -4.14
CA ASP A 94 4.94 8.76 -5.13
C ASP A 94 6.32 9.32 -4.78
N GLU A 95 7.29 9.13 -5.68
CA GLU A 95 8.64 9.60 -5.46
C GLU A 95 8.57 11.13 -5.42
N THR A 96 8.49 11.71 -4.23
CA THR A 96 8.69 13.14 -4.10
C THR A 96 10.14 13.42 -4.46
N THR A 97 10.38 14.22 -5.49
CA THR A 97 11.74 14.64 -5.94
C THR A 97 12.46 15.55 -4.92
N VAL A 98 11.93 15.67 -3.70
CA VAL A 98 12.42 16.59 -2.68
C VAL A 98 13.52 15.92 -1.86
N ALA A 99 14.70 16.53 -1.86
CA ALA A 99 15.85 16.07 -1.08
C ALA A 99 15.57 16.18 0.43
N CYS A 100 16.12 15.23 1.20
CA CYS A 100 16.02 15.23 2.65
C CYS A 100 16.96 16.30 3.24
N PRO A 101 16.45 17.29 4.00
CA PRO A 101 17.27 18.37 4.55
C PRO A 101 18.15 17.93 5.73
N GLN A 102 17.94 16.73 6.27
CA GLN A 102 18.74 16.21 7.38
C GLN A 102 19.98 15.48 6.89
N CYS A 103 19.91 14.81 5.74
CA CYS A 103 20.96 13.90 5.30
C CYS A 103 21.49 14.22 3.90
N HIS A 104 20.83 15.09 3.13
CA HIS A 104 21.20 15.59 1.79
C HIS A 104 21.35 14.56 0.67
N ASP A 105 21.64 13.28 0.96
CA ASP A 105 21.72 12.23 -0.07
C ASP A 105 20.41 11.42 -0.20
N GLY A 106 19.50 11.54 0.76
CA GLY A 106 18.20 10.85 0.73
C GLY A 106 17.12 11.70 0.05
N LYS A 107 16.08 11.04 -0.44
CA LYS A 107 14.85 11.68 -0.92
C LYS A 107 13.71 11.43 0.06
N LEU A 108 12.77 12.37 0.14
CA LEU A 108 11.52 12.15 0.86
C LEU A 108 10.61 11.26 0.00
N LEU A 109 9.90 10.33 0.63
CA LEU A 109 8.94 9.44 -0.01
C LEU A 109 7.61 9.51 0.71
N GLN A 110 6.52 9.55 -0.06
CA GLN A 110 5.16 9.52 0.47
C GLN A 110 4.81 8.11 0.99
N ARG A 111 4.43 8.01 2.26
CA ARG A 111 4.05 6.76 2.92
C ARG A 111 2.68 6.91 3.58
N LYS A 112 1.96 5.80 3.72
CA LYS A 112 0.72 5.75 4.51
C LYS A 112 1.00 5.07 5.84
N SER A 113 0.52 5.66 6.93
CA SER A 113 0.54 5.01 8.24
C SER A 113 -0.51 3.91 8.32
N ARG A 114 -0.43 3.05 9.34
CA ARG A 114 -1.47 2.04 9.65
C ARG A 114 -2.88 2.61 9.80
N PHE A 115 -2.99 3.91 10.08
CA PHE A 115 -4.26 4.63 10.24
C PHE A 115 -4.70 5.34 8.95
N GLY A 116 -4.05 5.05 7.81
CA GLY A 116 -4.35 5.67 6.51
C GLY A 116 -3.83 7.11 6.34
N LYS A 117 -3.29 7.75 7.40
CA LYS A 117 -2.71 9.09 7.29
C LYS A 117 -1.41 9.05 6.48
N VAL A 118 -1.33 9.93 5.47
CA VAL A 118 -0.14 10.12 4.65
C VAL A 118 0.92 10.90 5.43
N PHE A 119 2.17 10.47 5.31
CA PHE A 119 3.35 11.14 5.84
C PHE A 119 4.51 10.99 4.85
N TYR A 120 5.54 11.81 4.96
CA TYR A 120 6.69 11.82 4.08
C TYR A 120 7.92 11.51 4.91
N ALA A 121 8.69 10.48 4.53
CA ALA A 121 9.87 10.05 5.27
C ALA A 121 11.06 9.85 4.34
N CYS A 122 12.26 10.03 4.88
CA CYS A 122 13.49 9.77 4.14
C CYS A 122 13.57 8.30 3.69
N ASN A 123 13.96 8.06 2.44
CA ASN A 123 14.16 6.71 1.89
C ASN A 123 15.31 5.94 2.58
N ARG A 124 16.26 6.65 3.20
CA ARG A 124 17.38 6.06 3.94
C ARG A 124 17.07 5.64 5.37
N TYR A 125 15.81 5.41 5.73
CA TYR A 125 15.48 4.79 7.02
C TYR A 125 16.09 3.36 7.09
N PRO A 126 16.75 2.94 8.19
CA PRO A 126 16.82 3.58 9.51
C PRO A 126 17.95 4.59 9.70
N ALA A 127 18.89 4.74 8.76
CA ALA A 127 20.02 5.65 8.86
C ALA A 127 19.61 7.14 8.95
N CYS A 128 18.48 7.52 8.33
CA CYS A 128 17.86 8.83 8.49
C CYS A 128 16.39 8.70 8.89
N GLN A 129 16.02 9.26 10.06
CA GLN A 129 14.67 9.19 10.63
C GLN A 129 13.81 10.43 10.37
N PHE A 130 14.25 11.28 9.43
CA PHE A 130 13.50 12.49 9.08
C PHE A 130 12.11 12.13 8.56
N SER A 131 11.08 12.78 9.12
CA SER A 131 9.69 12.58 8.72
C SER A 131 8.85 13.85 8.88
N LEU A 132 7.83 13.97 8.02
CA LEU A 132 6.89 15.09 7.97
C LEU A 132 5.46 14.58 7.74
N ASN A 133 4.48 15.23 8.34
CA ASN A 133 3.06 14.89 8.15
C ASN A 133 2.41 15.67 6.98
N SER A 134 3.10 16.68 6.48
CA SER A 134 2.62 17.59 5.43
C SER A 134 3.43 17.39 4.16
N LYS A 135 2.82 17.70 3.02
CA LYS A 135 3.46 17.53 1.71
C LYS A 135 4.70 18.43 1.59
N PRO A 136 5.89 17.87 1.35
CA PRO A 136 7.12 18.62 1.19
C PRO A 136 7.13 19.31 -0.17
N VAL A 137 7.66 20.54 -0.19
CA VAL A 137 7.87 21.34 -1.40
C VAL A 137 9.32 21.84 -1.36
N ALA A 138 10.03 21.65 -2.47
CA ALA A 138 11.37 22.19 -2.63
C ALA A 138 11.29 23.73 -2.63
N GLY A 139 12.07 24.37 -1.77
CA GLY A 139 12.09 25.82 -1.66
C GLY A 139 12.76 26.27 -0.37
N GLU A 140 13.30 27.49 -0.39
CA GLU A 140 13.99 28.08 0.75
C GLU A 140 13.07 28.97 1.57
N CYS A 141 13.16 28.88 2.89
CA CYS A 141 12.40 29.74 3.78
C CYS A 141 12.95 31.18 3.75
N GLN A 142 12.09 32.15 3.41
CA GLN A 142 12.42 33.59 3.36
C GLN A 142 12.87 34.19 4.71
N TYR A 143 12.65 33.49 5.83
CA TYR A 143 12.95 33.99 7.18
C TYR A 143 14.19 33.36 7.82
N CYS A 144 14.55 32.13 7.43
CA CYS A 144 15.62 31.39 8.09
C CYS A 144 16.51 30.60 7.12
N GLY A 145 16.27 30.69 5.80
CA GLY A 145 17.06 30.00 4.78
C GLY A 145 16.91 28.47 4.76
N TYR A 146 15.91 27.91 5.46
CA TYR A 146 15.76 26.45 5.52
C TYR A 146 15.31 25.90 4.16
N PRO A 147 15.97 24.86 3.59
CA PRO A 147 15.81 24.44 2.20
C PRO A 147 14.58 23.54 1.94
N LEU A 148 13.59 23.58 2.84
CA LEU A 148 12.39 22.76 2.71
C LEU A 148 11.15 23.51 3.22
N LEU A 149 10.12 23.51 2.39
CA LEU A 149 8.80 24.03 2.70
C LEU A 149 7.78 22.89 2.80
N VAL A 150 6.64 23.18 3.42
CA VAL A 150 5.49 22.27 3.51
C VAL A 150 4.21 22.97 3.08
N GLU A 151 3.35 22.24 2.37
CA GLU A 151 1.98 22.68 2.07
C GLU A 151 1.09 22.55 3.31
N LYS A 152 0.42 23.64 3.67
CA LYS A 152 -0.65 23.66 4.66
C LYS A 152 -1.96 24.07 3.99
N ARG A 153 -2.99 23.22 4.13
CA ARG A 153 -4.34 23.55 3.69
C ARG A 153 -5.00 24.46 4.72
N THR A 154 -5.48 25.61 4.26
CA THR A 154 -6.26 26.57 5.05
C THR A 154 -7.61 26.78 4.39
N SER A 155 -8.55 27.41 5.10
CA SER A 155 -9.87 27.77 4.55
C SER A 155 -9.82 28.66 3.30
N THR A 156 -8.72 29.39 3.11
CA THR A 156 -8.51 30.32 1.99
C THR A 156 -7.63 29.75 0.87
N GLY A 157 -7.25 28.46 0.95
CA GLY A 157 -6.42 27.80 -0.06
C GLY A 157 -5.20 27.08 0.53
N VAL A 158 -4.33 26.62 -0.37
CA VAL A 158 -3.06 25.96 -0.03
C VAL A 158 -1.99 27.02 0.16
N ARG A 159 -1.29 26.98 1.29
CA ARG A 159 -0.21 27.93 1.60
C ARG A 159 1.06 27.23 2.03
N LEU A 160 2.20 27.83 1.71
CA LEU A 160 3.51 27.29 2.07
C LEU A 160 3.96 27.79 3.45
N SER A 161 4.57 26.90 4.22
CA SER A 161 5.19 27.20 5.50
C SER A 161 6.56 26.53 5.60
N CYS A 162 7.44 27.07 6.42
CA CYS A 162 8.75 26.46 6.68
C CYS A 162 8.58 25.06 7.30
N ALA A 163 9.31 24.07 6.80
CA ALA A 163 9.29 22.70 7.32
C ALA A 163 10.05 22.55 8.65
N SER A 164 10.97 23.46 8.96
CA SER A 164 11.69 23.46 10.23
C SER A 164 10.74 23.80 11.38
N LYS A 165 10.68 22.92 12.38
CA LYS A 165 9.89 23.11 13.62
C LYS A 165 10.29 24.38 14.38
N ALA A 166 11.55 24.78 14.32
CA ALA A 166 12.06 25.97 14.99
C ALA A 166 11.56 27.28 14.35
N CYS A 167 11.29 27.26 13.04
CA CYS A 167 10.79 28.44 12.33
C CYS A 167 9.27 28.42 12.19
N ALA A 168 8.73 27.40 11.54
CA ALA A 168 7.30 27.23 11.23
C ALA A 168 6.59 28.46 10.61
N LYS A 169 7.33 29.49 10.17
CA LYS A 169 6.78 30.72 9.61
C LYS A 169 6.18 30.46 8.23
N ARG A 170 5.04 31.09 8.00
CA ARG A 170 4.31 31.06 6.73
C ARG A 170 5.08 31.88 5.69
N GLN A 171 5.21 31.35 4.48
CA GLN A 171 5.82 32.05 3.36
C GLN A 171 4.81 33.00 2.71
N LYS A 172 5.30 34.13 2.19
CA LYS A 172 4.49 35.02 1.34
C LYS A 172 4.33 34.33 -0.02
N GLU A 173 3.12 34.35 -0.58
CA GLU A 173 2.86 33.86 -1.94
C GLU A 173 3.75 34.64 -2.91
N GLN A 174 4.68 33.95 -3.57
CA GLN A 174 5.27 34.46 -4.79
C GLN A 174 4.22 34.18 -5.88
N ASN A 175 3.61 35.24 -6.40
CA ASN A 175 2.87 35.16 -7.65
C ASN A 175 3.88 34.86 -8.75
N GLU A 176 4.12 33.58 -9.05
CA GLU A 176 4.71 33.20 -10.33
C GLU A 176 3.58 33.21 -11.36
N ASN A 177 3.31 34.42 -11.88
CA ASN A 177 2.92 34.55 -13.27
C ASN A 177 4.11 34.06 -14.08
N ASN A 178 4.02 32.86 -14.65
CA ASN A 178 4.72 32.53 -15.89
C ASN A 178 3.69 31.88 -16.81
N ASP A 179 3.03 32.77 -17.54
CA ASP A 179 2.60 32.54 -18.92
C ASP A 179 3.84 32.25 -19.79
N GLU A 180 3.63 31.80 -21.04
CA GLU A 180 4.58 31.40 -22.10
C GLU A 180 5.11 29.95 -22.04
N SER A 181 4.95 29.11 -23.07
CA SER A 181 4.39 29.23 -24.44
C SER A 181 4.01 27.84 -24.96
#